data_AF-A0A7C1QW50-F1
#
_entry.id   AF-A0A7C1QW50-F1
#
_cell.length_a   1.000
_cell.length_b   1.000
_cell.length_c   1.000
_cell.angle_alpha   90.00
_cell.angle_beta   90.00
_cell.angle_gamma   90.00
#
_symmetry.space_group_name_H-M   'P 1'
#
loop_
_entity.id
_entity.type
_entity.pdbx_description
1 polymer ?
#
loop_
_entity_poly.entity_id
_entity_poly.type
_entity_poly.pdbx_seq_one_letter_code
_entity_poly.pdbx_strand_id
1 'polypeptide(L)'
;MRYLSISLMAVFILSFSSCSNKKNNDDIFTEFEGEKGVYMVKLPPALFLKLTGMEGNTVRNHDMGNIQLVKLLIYSRENDTDNKRGLMYDRISGKLTDYQYENLFGFNSGKAFISAYILENDDYVSDLMILFRENESLACLGLSGRLKGEEILKFASEIEFNKLRSFINQH
;
A
#
# COMPACT_ATOMS: atom_id res chain seq x y z
N MET A 1 -36.20 36.26 -14.66
CA MET A 1 -36.34 34.92 -14.03
C MET A 1 -35.45 33.85 -14.65
N ARG A 2 -35.33 33.73 -15.99
CA ARG A 2 -34.45 32.72 -16.65
C ARG A 2 -32.98 32.71 -16.21
N TYR A 3 -32.39 33.88 -15.95
CA TYR A 3 -30.98 33.97 -15.52
C TYR A 3 -30.77 33.57 -14.05
N LEU A 4 -31.80 33.75 -13.21
CA LEU A 4 -31.79 33.36 -11.80
C LEU A 4 -31.80 31.82 -11.66
N SER A 5 -32.58 31.13 -12.48
CA SER A 5 -32.58 29.65 -12.52
C SER A 5 -31.27 29.06 -13.02
N ILE A 6 -30.60 29.69 -13.99
CA ILE A 6 -29.30 29.22 -14.49
C ILE A 6 -28.20 29.40 -13.45
N SER A 7 -28.20 30.54 -12.73
CA SER A 7 -27.23 30.80 -11.68
C SER A 7 -27.40 29.85 -10.49
N LEU A 8 -28.65 29.50 -10.13
CA LEU A 8 -28.93 28.54 -9.05
C LEU A 8 -28.46 27.11 -9.40
N MET A 9 -28.64 26.71 -10.66
CA MET A 9 -28.22 25.42 -11.18
C MET A 9 -26.69 25.30 -11.28
N ALA A 10 -25.99 26.39 -11.62
CA ALA A 10 -24.52 26.43 -11.63
C ALA A 10 -23.93 26.30 -10.21
N VAL A 11 -24.55 26.96 -9.21
CA VAL A 11 -24.14 26.81 -7.79
C VAL A 11 -24.37 25.38 -7.31
N PHE A 12 -25.46 24.73 -7.71
CA PHE A 12 -25.73 23.33 -7.38
C PHE A 12 -24.66 22.39 -7.98
N ILE A 13 -24.31 22.56 -9.26
CA ILE A 13 -23.28 21.72 -9.93
C ILE A 13 -21.90 21.90 -9.27
N LEU A 14 -21.53 23.14 -8.91
CA LEU A 14 -20.28 23.43 -8.19
C LEU A 14 -20.29 22.86 -6.76
N SER A 15 -21.44 22.85 -6.09
CA SER A 15 -21.60 22.29 -4.74
C SER A 15 -21.46 20.77 -4.73
N PHE A 16 -21.92 20.08 -5.78
CA PHE A 16 -21.75 18.62 -5.93
C PHE A 16 -20.35 18.21 -6.40
N SER A 17 -19.63 19.09 -7.10
CA SER A 17 -18.25 18.86 -7.53
C SER A 17 -17.22 19.13 -6.42
N SER A 18 -17.61 19.92 -5.40
CA SER A 18 -16.78 20.23 -4.23
C SER A 18 -17.00 19.29 -3.03
N CYS A 19 -17.92 18.32 -3.15
CA CYS A 19 -17.81 17.08 -2.36
C CYS A 19 -16.61 16.30 -2.90
N SER A 20 -15.41 16.78 -2.54
CA SER A 20 -14.23 15.94 -2.46
C SER A 20 -14.63 14.78 -1.57
N ASN A 21 -14.96 13.65 -2.22
CA ASN A 21 -14.79 12.35 -1.64
C ASN A 21 -13.29 12.23 -1.33
N LYS A 22 -12.83 12.88 -0.25
CA LYS A 22 -11.89 12.23 0.64
C LYS A 22 -12.64 11.00 1.10
N LYS A 23 -12.60 9.95 0.26
CA LYS A 23 -12.99 8.60 0.63
C LYS A 23 -12.40 8.44 2.01
N ASN A 24 -13.26 8.17 2.98
CA ASN A 24 -12.81 7.77 4.30
C ASN A 24 -11.67 6.76 4.10
N ASN A 25 -10.70 6.86 4.98
CA ASN A 25 -9.41 6.17 4.96
C ASN A 25 -9.58 4.64 5.14
N ASP A 26 -10.44 4.05 4.32
CA ASP A 26 -10.74 2.64 4.24
C ASP A 26 -9.47 2.01 3.67
N ASP A 27 -8.69 1.50 4.61
CA ASP A 27 -7.49 0.74 4.41
C ASP A 27 -7.67 -0.23 3.23
N ILE A 28 -6.82 -0.09 2.21
CA ILE A 28 -6.88 -0.85 0.95
C ILE A 28 -6.97 -2.37 1.21
N PHE A 29 -6.39 -2.82 2.32
CA PHE A 29 -6.35 -4.21 2.73
C PHE A 29 -7.69 -4.75 3.28
N THR A 30 -8.61 -3.91 3.73
CA THR A 30 -9.87 -4.32 4.39
C THR A 30 -10.77 -5.14 3.46
N GLU A 31 -10.79 -4.82 2.16
CA GLU A 31 -11.60 -5.57 1.18
C GLU A 31 -11.13 -7.02 1.02
N PHE A 32 -9.85 -7.28 1.25
CA PHE A 32 -9.23 -8.58 1.05
C PHE A 32 -9.23 -9.43 2.33
N GLU A 33 -9.68 -8.88 3.45
CA GLU A 33 -9.74 -9.57 4.73
C GLU A 33 -10.74 -10.73 4.66
N GLY A 34 -10.26 -11.95 4.94
CA GLY A 34 -11.08 -13.16 4.90
C GLY A 34 -11.20 -13.82 3.52
N GLU A 35 -10.57 -13.27 2.48
CA GLU A 35 -10.51 -13.94 1.17
C GLU A 35 -9.67 -15.22 1.23
N LYS A 36 -10.13 -16.27 0.53
CA LYS A 36 -9.43 -17.55 0.48
C LYS A 36 -8.04 -17.39 -0.16
N GLY A 37 -7.01 -17.85 0.55
CA GLY A 37 -5.62 -17.75 0.10
C GLY A 37 -4.98 -16.38 0.35
N VAL A 38 -5.70 -15.45 0.98
CA VAL A 38 -5.17 -14.17 1.46
C VAL A 38 -4.86 -14.28 2.96
N TYR A 39 -3.62 -14.00 3.31
CA TYR A 39 -3.15 -13.87 4.68
C TYR A 39 -2.83 -12.41 4.92
N MET A 40 -3.53 -11.80 5.87
CA MET A 40 -3.30 -10.41 6.26
C MET A 40 -2.81 -10.36 7.70
N VAL A 41 -1.73 -9.60 7.93
CA VAL A 41 -1.21 -9.33 9.26
C VAL A 41 -1.06 -7.83 9.45
N LYS A 42 -1.64 -7.31 10.54
CA LYS A 42 -1.49 -5.92 10.98
C LYS A 42 -0.56 -5.91 12.19
N LEU A 43 0.62 -5.30 12.03
CA LEU A 43 1.70 -5.35 13.01
C LEU A 43 2.10 -3.94 13.46
N PRO A 44 2.32 -3.73 14.77
CA PRO A 44 3.15 -2.63 15.25
C PRO A 44 4.54 -2.66 14.57
N PRO A 45 5.12 -1.49 14.24
CA PRO A 45 6.43 -1.42 13.56
C PRO A 45 7.54 -2.19 14.28
N ALA A 46 7.56 -2.10 15.61
CA ALA A 46 8.54 -2.81 16.43
C ALA A 46 8.47 -4.33 16.22
N LEU A 47 7.27 -4.92 16.10
CA LEU A 47 7.11 -6.36 15.85
C LEU A 47 7.51 -6.74 14.43
N PHE A 48 7.21 -5.89 13.44
CA PHE A 48 7.63 -6.11 12.06
C PHE A 48 9.16 -6.16 11.91
N LEU A 49 9.89 -5.26 12.58
CA LEU A 49 11.36 -5.28 12.58
C LEU A 49 11.94 -6.59 13.15
N LYS A 50 11.31 -7.13 14.21
CA LYS A 50 11.70 -8.44 14.76
C LYS A 50 11.50 -9.57 13.76
N LEU A 51 10.32 -9.60 13.13
CA LEU A 51 9.95 -10.68 12.21
C LEU A 51 10.78 -10.68 10.92
N THR A 52 11.17 -9.50 10.44
CA THR A 52 12.00 -9.36 9.23
C THR A 52 13.50 -9.56 9.50
N GLY A 53 13.91 -9.79 10.76
CA GLY A 53 15.31 -9.95 11.13
C GLY A 53 16.12 -8.66 10.94
N MET A 54 15.46 -7.51 11.05
CA MET A 54 16.06 -6.17 10.97
C MET A 54 16.48 -5.63 12.35
N GLU A 55 16.29 -6.40 13.44
CA GLU A 55 16.68 -6.04 14.82
C GLU A 55 18.18 -5.69 14.98
N GLY A 56 19.05 -6.13 14.07
CA GLY A 56 20.50 -5.89 14.12
C GLY A 56 21.01 -4.76 13.21
N ASN A 57 20.16 -4.24 12.31
CA ASN A 57 20.51 -3.07 11.52
C ASN A 57 20.27 -1.83 12.38
N THR A 58 21.08 -0.79 12.19
CA THR A 58 21.06 0.49 12.94
C THR A 58 19.75 1.28 12.86
N VAL A 59 18.64 0.65 12.48
CA VAL A 59 17.29 1.20 12.48
C VAL A 59 16.85 1.31 13.94
N ARG A 60 17.21 2.42 14.58
CA ARG A 60 16.65 2.71 15.90
C ARG A 60 15.15 2.90 15.69
N ASN A 61 14.30 2.52 16.64
CA ASN A 61 12.84 2.81 16.58
C ASN A 61 12.54 4.29 16.26
N HIS A 62 13.49 5.20 16.50
CA HIS A 62 13.44 6.60 16.11
C HIS A 62 13.48 6.82 14.58
N ASP A 63 14.21 5.98 13.84
CA ASP A 63 14.43 6.08 12.39
C ASP A 63 13.24 5.57 11.56
N MET A 64 12.40 4.71 12.14
CA MET A 64 11.10 4.35 11.55
C MET A 64 10.04 5.45 11.68
N GLY A 65 10.38 6.61 12.26
CA GLY A 65 9.54 7.80 12.27
C GLY A 65 8.12 7.54 12.80
N ASN A 66 7.18 8.38 12.38
CA ASN A 66 5.77 8.29 12.77
C ASN A 66 5.02 7.15 12.03
N ILE A 67 5.68 6.04 11.67
CA ILE A 67 4.97 4.84 11.20
C ILE A 67 4.14 4.33 12.37
N GLN A 68 2.83 4.29 12.18
CA GLN A 68 1.88 3.82 13.20
C GLN A 68 1.53 2.35 13.00
N LEU A 69 1.54 1.90 11.75
CA LEU A 69 1.04 0.58 11.40
C LEU A 69 1.76 0.01 10.17
N VAL A 70 2.17 -1.25 10.28
CA VAL A 70 2.65 -2.05 9.16
C VAL A 70 1.60 -3.09 8.82
N LYS A 71 1.22 -3.19 7.54
CA LYS A 71 0.24 -4.14 7.04
C LYS A 71 0.91 -5.01 6.00
N LEU A 72 0.82 -6.32 6.17
CA LEU A 72 1.34 -7.26 5.20
C LEU A 72 0.18 -8.12 4.70
N LEU A 73 -0.07 -8.06 3.40
CA LEU A 73 -0.95 -8.96 2.68
C LEU A 73 -0.10 -9.92 1.88
N ILE A 74 -0.32 -11.21 2.07
CA ILE A 74 0.30 -12.29 1.29
C ILE A 74 -0.83 -13.06 0.64
N TYR A 75 -0.75 -13.20 -0.68
CA TYR A 75 -1.59 -14.14 -1.41
C TYR A 75 -0.76 -15.39 -1.73
N SER A 76 -1.04 -16.48 -1.01
CA SER A 76 -0.38 -17.77 -1.15
C SER A 76 -1.35 -18.79 -1.73
N ARG A 77 -0.95 -19.44 -2.83
CA ARG A 77 -1.77 -20.42 -3.56
C ARG A 77 -1.51 -21.81 -3.03
N GLU A 78 -2.11 -22.16 -1.89
CA GLU A 78 -2.25 -23.59 -1.58
C GLU A 78 -3.29 -24.28 -2.49
N ASN A 79 -4.10 -23.55 -3.30
CA ASN A 79 -5.21 -24.15 -4.06
C ASN A 79 -5.73 -23.42 -5.33
N ASP A 80 -5.00 -22.50 -5.97
CA ASP A 80 -5.59 -21.67 -7.05
C ASP A 80 -4.90 -21.74 -8.43
N THR A 81 -5.57 -21.29 -9.50
CA THR A 81 -5.11 -21.27 -10.91
C THR A 81 -4.56 -19.89 -11.34
N ASP A 82 -3.73 -19.85 -12.40
CA ASP A 82 -2.87 -18.68 -12.73
C ASP A 82 -3.63 -17.38 -12.99
N ASN A 83 -4.89 -17.48 -13.43
CA ASN A 83 -5.76 -16.34 -13.67
C ASN A 83 -6.09 -15.55 -12.40
N LYS A 84 -6.20 -16.20 -11.23
CA LYS A 84 -6.67 -15.51 -10.01
C LYS A 84 -5.62 -14.60 -9.37
N ARG A 85 -4.33 -14.92 -9.55
CA ARG A 85 -3.23 -14.02 -9.14
C ARG A 85 -3.23 -12.72 -9.97
N GLY A 86 -3.42 -12.82 -11.28
CA GLY A 86 -3.53 -11.65 -12.16
C GLY A 86 -4.70 -10.77 -11.71
N LEU A 87 -5.86 -11.39 -11.48
CA LEU A 87 -7.04 -10.69 -10.96
C LEU A 87 -6.79 -10.03 -9.60
N MET A 88 -6.08 -10.68 -8.68
CA MET A 88 -5.73 -10.07 -7.38
C MET A 88 -4.82 -8.85 -7.55
N TYR A 89 -3.79 -8.97 -8.39
CA TYR A 89 -2.91 -7.85 -8.73
C TYR A 89 -3.70 -6.68 -9.34
N ASP A 90 -4.60 -6.97 -10.27
CA ASP A 90 -5.42 -5.97 -10.95
C ASP A 90 -6.39 -5.29 -9.97
N ARG A 91 -6.95 -6.04 -9.01
CA ARG A 91 -7.79 -5.49 -7.94
C ARG A 91 -7.01 -4.56 -7.03
N ILE A 92 -5.82 -4.97 -6.57
CA ILE A 92 -4.95 -4.13 -5.73
C ILE A 92 -4.55 -2.87 -6.50
N SER A 93 -4.13 -3.02 -7.76
CA SER A 93 -3.70 -1.90 -8.61
C SER A 93 -4.86 -0.93 -8.91
N GLY A 94 -6.06 -1.47 -9.12
CA GLY A 94 -7.28 -0.67 -9.29
C GLY A 94 -7.57 0.17 -8.04
N LYS A 95 -7.37 -0.39 -6.85
CA LYS A 95 -7.55 0.36 -5.60
C LYS A 95 -6.48 1.43 -5.39
N LEU A 96 -5.21 1.12 -5.67
CA LEU A 96 -4.14 2.14 -5.64
C LEU A 96 -4.52 3.34 -6.53
N THR A 97 -5.10 3.08 -7.70
CA THR A 97 -5.61 4.13 -8.59
C THR A 97 -6.81 4.88 -7.99
N ASP A 98 -7.79 4.15 -7.44
CA ASP A 98 -9.01 4.72 -6.83
C ASP A 98 -8.73 5.64 -5.63
N TYR A 99 -7.68 5.35 -4.88
CA TYR A 99 -7.21 6.16 -3.74
C TYR A 99 -6.15 7.18 -4.14
N GLN A 100 -5.85 7.31 -5.43
CA GLN A 100 -4.88 8.28 -5.97
C GLN A 100 -3.46 8.09 -5.43
N TYR A 101 -3.04 6.85 -5.25
CA TYR A 101 -1.64 6.54 -4.97
C TYR A 101 -0.77 6.86 -6.18
N GLU A 102 0.36 7.50 -5.95
CA GLU A 102 1.35 7.81 -6.96
C GLU A 102 2.45 6.75 -7.00
N ASN A 103 2.88 6.35 -8.19
CA ASN A 103 4.00 5.42 -8.34
C ASN A 103 5.33 6.16 -8.17
N LEU A 104 6.14 5.77 -7.18
CA LEU A 104 7.48 6.31 -6.98
C LEU A 104 8.50 5.62 -7.87
N PHE A 105 8.51 4.29 -7.84
CA PHE A 105 9.44 3.49 -8.61
C PHE A 105 8.89 2.09 -8.89
N GLY A 106 9.37 1.51 -9.98
CA GLY A 106 9.10 0.13 -10.37
C GLY A 106 10.38 -0.55 -10.86
N PHE A 107 10.63 -1.75 -10.36
CA PHE A 107 11.69 -2.64 -10.81
C PHE A 107 11.07 -3.90 -11.42
N ASN A 108 11.50 -4.25 -12.63
CA ASN A 108 11.07 -5.46 -13.33
C ASN A 108 12.30 -6.26 -13.77
N SER A 109 12.44 -7.47 -13.24
CA SER A 109 13.50 -8.41 -13.60
C SER A 109 12.92 -9.72 -14.11
N GLY A 110 11.86 -9.67 -14.92
CA GLY A 110 11.25 -10.80 -15.64
C GLY A 110 10.51 -11.81 -14.75
N LYS A 111 11.19 -12.31 -13.71
CA LYS A 111 10.66 -13.23 -12.69
C LYS A 111 10.07 -12.49 -11.49
N ALA A 112 10.57 -11.29 -11.21
CA ALA A 112 10.16 -10.46 -10.08
C ALA A 112 9.79 -9.05 -10.54
N PHE A 113 8.68 -8.54 -10.01
CA PHE A 113 8.21 -7.18 -10.16
C PHE A 113 8.03 -6.56 -8.78
N ILE A 114 8.68 -5.43 -8.54
CA ILE A 114 8.58 -4.67 -7.29
C ILE A 114 8.14 -3.26 -7.67
N SER A 115 7.11 -2.75 -7.03
CA SER A 115 6.67 -1.36 -7.23
C SER A 115 6.34 -0.72 -5.90
N ALA A 116 6.74 0.53 -5.75
CA ALA A 116 6.42 1.34 -4.58
C ALA A 116 5.49 2.47 -4.97
N TYR A 117 4.45 2.67 -4.17
CA TYR A 117 3.45 3.71 -4.33
C TYR A 117 3.31 4.50 -3.05
N ILE A 118 2.99 5.79 -3.16
CA ILE A 118 2.74 6.65 -2.02
C ILE A 118 1.38 7.31 -2.11
N LEU A 119 0.81 7.59 -0.94
CA LEU A 119 -0.30 8.51 -0.79
C LEU A 119 0.22 9.75 -0.06
N GLU A 120 0.22 10.89 -0.74
CA GLU A 120 0.63 12.16 -0.16
C GLU A 120 -0.56 12.90 0.46
N ASN A 121 -0.31 13.52 1.61
CA ASN A 121 -1.08 14.66 2.12
C ASN A 121 -0.19 15.91 2.03
N ASP A 122 -0.80 17.09 2.15
CA ASP A 122 -0.18 18.40 1.90
C ASP A 122 1.29 18.55 2.38
N ASP A 123 1.64 18.00 3.55
CA ASP A 123 2.98 18.14 4.14
C ASP A 123 3.74 16.81 4.38
N TYR A 124 3.14 15.65 4.09
CA TYR A 124 3.75 14.35 4.42
C TYR A 124 3.15 13.19 3.62
N VAL A 125 3.90 12.10 3.48
CA VAL A 125 3.38 10.83 2.93
C VAL A 125 2.60 10.10 4.01
N SER A 126 1.30 9.90 3.79
CA SER A 126 0.44 9.18 4.73
C SER A 126 0.58 7.68 4.65
N ASP A 127 0.79 7.16 3.44
CA ASP A 127 0.93 5.72 3.20
C ASP A 127 2.03 5.43 2.18
N LEU A 128 2.84 4.42 2.45
CA LEU A 128 3.77 3.79 1.50
C LEU A 128 3.32 2.35 1.25
N MET A 129 3.08 2.00 0.00
CA MET A 129 2.66 0.68 -0.43
C MET A 129 3.73 0.06 -1.32
N ILE A 130 4.27 -1.08 -0.94
CA ILE A 130 5.25 -1.85 -1.71
C ILE A 130 4.57 -3.13 -2.17
N LEU A 131 4.42 -3.27 -3.49
CA LEU A 131 3.87 -4.45 -4.13
C LEU A 131 5.00 -5.30 -4.69
N PHE A 132 5.05 -6.56 -4.25
CA PHE A 132 6.00 -7.57 -4.67
C PHE A 132 5.26 -8.70 -5.39
N ARG A 133 5.68 -8.99 -6.61
CA ARG A 133 5.17 -10.11 -7.40
C ARG A 133 6.35 -10.91 -7.90
N GLU A 134 6.46 -12.17 -7.50
CA GLU A 134 7.49 -13.07 -8.00
C GLU A 134 6.91 -14.47 -8.22
N ASN A 135 7.12 -15.02 -9.42
CA ASN A 135 6.54 -16.30 -9.82
C ASN A 135 5.05 -16.37 -9.43
N GLU A 136 4.67 -17.28 -8.53
CA GLU A 136 3.30 -17.51 -8.05
C GLU A 136 2.87 -16.68 -6.85
N SER A 137 3.79 -15.97 -6.21
CA SER A 137 3.53 -15.22 -4.98
C SER A 137 3.25 -13.76 -5.27
N LEU A 138 2.25 -13.21 -4.58
CA LEU A 138 1.95 -11.79 -4.54
C LEU A 138 1.95 -11.35 -3.07
N ALA A 139 2.78 -10.37 -2.74
CA ALA A 139 2.82 -9.76 -1.42
C ALA A 139 2.68 -8.26 -1.55
N CYS A 140 1.97 -7.65 -0.62
CA CYS A 140 1.76 -6.22 -0.57
C CYS A 140 2.01 -5.74 0.86
N LEU A 141 2.99 -4.87 1.01
CA LEU A 141 3.40 -4.28 2.28
C LEU A 141 2.93 -2.83 2.32
N GLY A 142 2.10 -2.47 3.28
CA GLY A 142 1.68 -1.10 3.54
C GLY A 142 2.29 -0.56 4.83
N LEU A 143 2.76 0.67 4.79
CA LEU A 143 3.19 1.44 5.96
C LEU A 143 2.31 2.68 6.05
N SER A 144 1.59 2.83 7.16
CA SER A 144 0.74 3.99 7.42
C SER A 144 1.34 4.85 8.52
N GLY A 145 1.39 6.16 8.31
CA GLY A 145 1.98 7.09 9.29
C GLY A 145 2.10 8.53 8.78
N ARG A 146 2.89 9.35 9.49
CA ARG A 146 3.32 10.65 8.96
C ARG A 146 4.77 10.55 8.50
N LEU A 147 4.97 10.10 7.26
CA LEU A 147 6.27 9.74 6.73
C LEU A 147 6.90 10.91 5.96
N LYS A 148 8.19 11.13 6.17
CA LYS A 148 9.02 12.02 5.36
C LYS A 148 9.73 11.23 4.27
N GLY A 149 10.05 11.88 3.15
CA GLY A 149 10.78 11.24 2.04
C GLY A 149 12.10 10.58 2.46
N GLU A 150 12.84 11.19 3.38
CA GLU A 150 14.07 10.63 3.93
C GLU A 150 13.85 9.32 4.71
N GLU A 151 12.75 9.22 5.46
CA GLU A 151 12.38 8.03 6.24
C GLU A 151 11.98 6.88 5.31
N ILE A 152 11.28 7.20 4.22
CA ILE A 152 10.90 6.24 3.17
C ILE A 152 12.14 5.68 2.47
N LEU A 153 13.08 6.56 2.09
CA LEU A 153 14.33 6.16 1.43
C LEU A 153 15.20 5.31 2.35
N LYS A 154 15.31 5.71 3.63
CA LYS A 154 16.05 4.94 4.64
C LYS A 154 15.44 3.55 4.81
N PHE A 155 14.12 3.46 5.01
CA PHE A 155 13.40 2.19 5.09
C PHE A 155 13.63 1.33 3.84
N ALA A 156 13.45 1.89 2.64
CA ALA A 156 13.64 1.17 1.39
C ALA A 156 15.08 0.65 1.20
N SER A 157 16.08 1.40 1.67
CA SER A 157 17.50 1.00 1.61
C SER A 157 17.89 -0.07 2.63
N GLU A 158 17.15 -0.16 3.74
CA GLU A 158 17.44 -1.07 4.85
C GLU A 158 16.63 -2.38 4.78
N ILE A 159 15.54 -2.42 4.00
CA ILE A 159 14.79 -3.65 3.75
C ILE A 159 15.72 -4.67 3.10
N GLU A 160 16.02 -5.73 3.85
CA GLU A 160 16.66 -6.91 3.29
C GLU A 160 15.64 -7.73 2.50
N PHE A 161 15.46 -7.38 1.22
CA PHE A 161 14.51 -8.02 0.32
C PHE A 161 14.65 -9.55 0.29
N ASN A 162 15.86 -10.08 0.42
CA ASN A 162 16.10 -11.51 0.51
C ASN A 162 15.47 -12.16 1.75
N LYS A 163 15.52 -11.50 2.92
CA LYS A 163 14.88 -11.98 4.15
C LYS A 163 13.36 -11.90 4.05
N LEU A 164 12.83 -10.79 3.55
CA LEU A 164 11.39 -10.62 3.32
C LEU A 164 10.86 -11.71 2.36
N ARG A 165 11.61 -11.97 1.29
CA ARG A 165 11.32 -13.05 0.34
C ARG A 165 11.34 -14.43 1.00
N SER A 166 12.35 -14.72 1.84
CA SER A 166 12.41 -15.98 2.59
C SER A 166 11.21 -16.17 3.52
N PHE A 167 10.75 -15.10 4.17
CA PHE A 167 9.54 -15.13 5.00
C PHE A 167 8.29 -15.47 4.18
N ILE A 168 8.10 -14.79 3.05
CA ILE A 168 6.97 -15.01 2.12
C ILE A 168 7.01 -16.41 1.50
N ASN A 169 8.18 -17.01 1.26
CA ASN A 169 8.26 -18.34 0.67
C ASN A 169 8.08 -19.47 1.70
N GLN A 170 8.13 -19.17 2.99
CA GLN A 170 7.96 -20.16 4.06
C GLN A 170 6.51 -20.26 4.56
N HIS A 171 5.63 -19.34 4.15
CA HIS A 171 4.25 -19.19 4.64
C HIS A 171 3.32 -18.82 3.49
#